data_AF-A0AAD3H771-F1
#
_entry.id   AF-A0AAD3H771-F1
#
_cell.length_a   1.000
_cell.length_b   1.000
_cell.length_c   1.000
_cell.angle_alpha   90.00
_cell.angle_beta   90.00
_cell.angle_gamma   90.00
#
_symmetry.space_group_name_H-M   'P 1'
#
loop_
_entity.id
_entity.type
_entity.pdbx_description
1 polymer ?
#
loop_
_entity_poly.entity_id
_entity_poly.type
_entity_poly.pdbx_seq_one_letter_code
_entity_poly.pdbx_strand_id
1 'polypeptide(L)'
;MNNIIVVGSANVDLNSYSSSLPKKGETILGHEFKTSLGGKGANQCIQAAKLNQSHRQIHMVCKVGQDDFGKELIHNFQKTNVRYSSSDVYSDKHTGIATINVDSEGENTIVVCPGSNHDLTASDVEKQLNSILENDTGGKDGVKNIVLTQLEIPLEAALKAMKVGKECEALTILNPAPAPQTSLDPEFYKFVDIIIPNETELKQLVPDLSSASIEDMAKGLLDKGFQKAVIVTMGKDGAMIVERMDGENVQVSMVSAPDEVKDNQDPVVDTVGAGDSFSGALSHFIASGLSIADSAIKACGVAGLSVRKQGAQNSYPHADELPECLRVFASSDASAVDGPKKVFTFVTGNKKKLEEVQTILGGESMNFELTNKKLDLPELQGNDPVQVAIEKCKLAAQEVNGPVFTEDTSLCFNALNGLPGLYIKWFLEKCGHDGLNKMLDGFEDRSAYAQTVVAFTMGVGEEIHTFDGRTDGKIVAARGPLDFGWDPIFEPNEGGGKTYAEMTKEDKNKISHRGRSFEKFRAFLSNM
;
A
#
# COMPACT_ATOMS: atom_id res chain seq x y z
N MET A 1 3.27 0.36 -17.06
CA MET A 1 3.82 0.33 -15.67
C MET A 1 4.68 1.55 -15.50
N ASN A 2 4.51 2.29 -14.41
CA ASN A 2 5.00 3.66 -14.32
C ASN A 2 6.40 3.69 -13.73
N ASN A 3 7.34 4.31 -14.44
CA ASN A 3 8.72 4.45 -14.03
C ASN A 3 8.86 5.42 -12.86
N ILE A 4 9.85 5.17 -11.99
CA ILE A 4 10.30 6.15 -10.98
C ILE A 4 11.68 6.61 -11.40
N ILE A 5 11.81 7.91 -11.62
CA ILE A 5 13.05 8.53 -12.07
C ILE A 5 13.51 9.49 -10.98
N VAL A 6 14.67 9.22 -10.42
CA VAL A 6 15.28 10.07 -9.41
C VAL A 6 16.39 10.88 -10.07
N VAL A 7 16.28 12.21 -10.01
CA VAL A 7 17.30 13.15 -10.46
C VAL A 7 17.96 13.72 -9.22
N GLY A 8 19.23 13.44 -8.98
CA GLY A 8 19.82 13.82 -7.70
C GLY A 8 21.26 13.42 -7.48
N SER A 9 21.68 13.62 -6.23
CA SER A 9 23.04 13.39 -5.77
C SER A 9 23.34 11.90 -5.56
N ALA A 10 24.62 11.54 -5.72
CA ALA A 10 25.17 10.26 -5.30
C ALA A 10 26.51 10.52 -4.61
N ASN A 11 26.61 10.15 -3.34
CA ASN A 11 27.78 10.43 -2.50
C ASN A 11 28.36 9.14 -1.91
N VAL A 12 29.62 9.21 -1.51
CA VAL A 12 30.20 8.27 -0.54
C VAL A 12 30.45 9.00 0.77
N ASP A 13 29.89 8.47 1.84
CA ASP A 13 30.04 8.98 3.19
C ASP A 13 31.28 8.34 3.83
N LEU A 14 32.18 9.18 4.32
CA LEU A 14 33.45 8.82 4.93
C LEU A 14 33.35 9.08 6.44
N ASN A 15 33.03 8.04 7.19
CA ASN A 15 32.76 8.13 8.62
C ASN A 15 34.02 7.82 9.43
N SER A 16 34.46 8.78 10.24
CA SER A 16 35.54 8.62 11.19
C SER A 16 35.00 8.71 12.62
N TYR A 17 35.24 7.67 13.43
CA TYR A 17 34.79 7.61 14.82
C TYR A 17 35.95 7.90 15.76
N SER A 18 35.74 8.80 16.72
CA SER A 18 36.73 9.22 17.72
C SER A 18 36.09 9.36 19.10
N SER A 19 36.89 9.50 20.16
CA SER A 19 36.33 9.71 21.51
C SER A 19 35.68 11.09 21.66
N SER A 20 36.19 12.09 20.95
CA SER A 20 35.68 13.47 20.91
C SER A 20 35.81 14.04 19.50
N LEU A 21 35.07 15.09 19.18
CA LEU A 21 35.26 15.85 17.94
C LEU A 21 36.53 16.74 18.02
N PRO A 22 37.29 16.91 16.92
CA PRO A 22 38.49 17.74 16.92
C PRO A 22 38.13 19.22 17.02
N LYS A 23 38.86 19.98 17.85
CA LYS A 23 38.79 21.45 17.86
C LYS A 23 39.62 22.04 16.72
N LYS A 24 39.39 23.33 16.42
CA LYS A 24 40.16 24.05 15.40
C LYS A 24 41.67 23.97 15.70
N GLY A 25 42.42 23.37 14.79
CA GLY A 25 43.88 23.19 14.88
C GLY A 25 44.32 21.97 15.69
N GLU A 26 43.39 21.18 16.22
CA GLU A 26 43.67 19.95 16.94
C GLU A 26 43.79 18.77 15.96
N THR A 27 44.67 17.82 16.28
CA THR A 27 44.73 16.50 15.63
C THR A 27 44.45 15.45 16.69
N ILE A 28 43.46 14.61 16.44
CA ILE A 28 43.07 13.52 17.34
C ILE A 28 43.23 12.18 16.63
N LEU A 29 43.33 11.09 17.40
CA LEU A 29 43.33 9.74 16.87
C LEU A 29 41.89 9.20 16.86
N GLY A 30 41.42 8.77 15.68
CA GLY A 30 40.20 7.98 15.54
C GLY A 30 40.45 6.52 15.94
N HIS A 31 39.37 5.79 16.22
CA HIS A 31 39.42 4.36 16.56
C HIS A 31 38.71 3.47 15.53
N GLU A 32 37.85 4.03 14.68
CA GLU A 32 37.18 3.29 13.61
C GLU A 32 36.97 4.19 12.38
N PHE A 33 37.03 3.60 11.18
CA PHE A 33 36.71 4.25 9.92
C PHE A 33 35.77 3.36 9.10
N LYS A 34 34.70 3.94 8.54
CA LYS A 34 33.74 3.24 7.68
C LYS A 34 33.38 4.09 6.48
N THR A 35 33.34 3.46 5.31
CA THR A 35 32.71 4.03 4.12
C THR A 35 31.28 3.51 3.99
N SER A 36 30.37 4.38 3.57
CA SER A 36 29.00 4.01 3.23
C SER A 36 28.52 4.74 1.99
N LEU A 37 27.64 4.11 1.22
CA LEU A 37 27.02 4.75 0.06
C LEU A 37 25.87 5.63 0.52
N GLY A 38 25.85 6.87 0.02
CA GLY A 38 24.95 7.93 0.43
C GLY A 38 24.57 8.85 -0.73
N GLY A 39 24.19 10.08 -0.37
CA GLY A 39 23.60 11.07 -1.29
C GLY A 39 22.10 10.88 -1.37
N LYS A 40 21.34 11.97 -1.16
CA LYS A 40 19.89 11.91 -1.02
C LYS A 40 19.21 11.28 -2.24
N GLY A 41 19.66 11.62 -3.44
CA GLY A 41 19.12 11.05 -4.67
C GLY A 41 19.33 9.54 -4.75
N ALA A 42 20.56 9.08 -4.55
CA ALA A 42 20.88 7.67 -4.53
C ALA A 42 20.12 6.93 -3.42
N ASN A 43 20.02 7.49 -2.21
CA ASN A 43 19.27 6.90 -1.11
C ASN A 43 17.78 6.69 -1.46
N GLN A 44 17.14 7.72 -1.99
CA GLN A 44 15.72 7.68 -2.38
C GLN A 44 15.49 6.67 -3.52
N CYS A 45 16.40 6.66 -4.50
CA CYS A 45 16.36 5.72 -5.62
C CYS A 45 16.53 4.26 -5.16
N ILE A 46 17.49 4.00 -4.28
CA ILE A 46 17.76 2.65 -3.75
C ILE A 46 16.61 2.16 -2.90
N GLN A 47 15.99 3.01 -2.06
CA GLN A 47 14.80 2.59 -1.33
C GLN A 47 13.66 2.20 -2.29
N ALA A 48 13.37 3.02 -3.29
CA ALA A 48 12.33 2.72 -4.28
C ALA A 48 12.62 1.39 -5.02
N ALA A 49 13.89 1.13 -5.35
CA ALA A 49 14.34 -0.12 -5.98
C ALA A 49 14.20 -1.34 -5.06
N LYS A 50 14.55 -1.22 -3.77
CA LYS A 50 14.41 -2.32 -2.79
C LYS A 50 12.95 -2.73 -2.56
N LEU A 51 12.03 -1.79 -2.67
CA LEU A 51 10.59 -2.06 -2.57
C LEU A 51 9.99 -2.61 -3.88
N ASN A 52 10.71 -2.51 -4.99
CA ASN A 52 10.18 -2.86 -6.29
C ASN A 52 10.20 -4.38 -6.54
N GLN A 53 9.07 -5.04 -6.29
CA GLN A 53 8.83 -6.44 -6.73
C GLN A 53 8.23 -6.54 -8.13
N SER A 54 7.86 -5.40 -8.73
CA SER A 54 7.22 -5.33 -10.04
C SER A 54 8.25 -5.15 -11.16
N HIS A 55 7.82 -5.33 -12.43
CA HIS A 55 8.66 -5.04 -13.59
C HIS A 55 8.83 -3.53 -13.88
N ARG A 56 8.49 -2.64 -12.93
CA ARG A 56 8.74 -1.19 -13.02
C ARG A 56 10.23 -0.91 -13.18
N GLN A 57 10.58 0.07 -14.01
CA GLN A 57 11.96 0.53 -14.11
C GLN A 57 12.20 1.67 -13.12
N ILE A 58 13.30 1.56 -12.38
CA ILE A 58 13.80 2.61 -11.50
C ILE A 58 15.03 3.21 -12.16
N HIS A 59 15.05 4.52 -12.36
CA HIS A 59 16.13 5.24 -13.02
C HIS A 59 16.78 6.22 -12.07
N MET A 60 18.11 6.33 -12.15
CA MET A 60 18.92 7.34 -11.50
C MET A 60 19.57 8.23 -12.56
N VAL A 61 19.28 9.52 -12.50
CA VAL A 61 19.93 10.58 -13.29
C VAL A 61 20.87 11.34 -12.35
N CYS A 62 22.16 11.06 -12.46
CA CYS A 62 23.19 11.65 -11.60
C CYS A 62 24.53 11.77 -12.32
N LYS A 63 25.53 12.32 -11.61
CA LYS A 63 26.93 12.35 -12.03
C LYS A 63 27.82 11.79 -10.92
N VAL A 64 28.69 10.84 -11.27
CA VAL A 64 29.75 10.29 -10.42
C VAL A 64 31.12 10.55 -11.03
N GLY A 65 32.17 10.54 -10.23
CA GLY A 65 33.54 10.62 -10.73
C GLY A 65 34.00 9.33 -11.37
N GLN A 66 35.09 9.39 -12.13
CA GLN A 66 35.78 8.21 -12.67
C GLN A 66 36.72 7.52 -11.65
N ASP A 67 36.51 7.79 -10.36
CA ASP A 67 37.27 7.24 -9.24
C ASP A 67 36.64 5.95 -8.69
N ASP A 68 37.29 5.33 -7.71
CA ASP A 68 36.82 4.06 -7.15
C ASP A 68 35.48 4.20 -6.39
N PHE A 69 35.22 5.38 -5.80
CA PHE A 69 33.92 5.71 -5.19
C PHE A 69 32.80 5.74 -6.24
N GLY A 70 33.05 6.35 -7.40
CA GLY A 70 32.10 6.35 -8.50
C GLY A 70 31.80 4.94 -8.99
N LYS A 71 32.84 4.10 -9.13
CA LYS A 71 32.66 2.68 -9.48
C LYS A 71 31.83 1.91 -8.46
N GLU A 72 32.01 2.18 -7.17
CA GLU A 72 31.24 1.54 -6.09
C GLU A 72 29.76 1.92 -6.14
N LEU A 73 29.44 3.20 -6.37
CA LEU A 73 28.06 3.66 -6.56
C LEU A 73 27.41 3.02 -7.80
N ILE A 74 28.12 2.97 -8.92
CA ILE A 74 27.63 2.31 -10.14
C ILE A 74 27.39 0.82 -9.91
N HIS A 75 28.31 0.14 -9.22
CA HIS A 75 28.14 -1.27 -8.86
C HIS A 75 26.91 -1.49 -7.98
N ASN A 76 26.64 -0.58 -7.03
CA ASN A 76 25.45 -0.63 -6.20
C ASN A 76 24.15 -0.41 -6.98
N PHE A 77 24.14 0.52 -7.95
CA PHE A 77 23.00 0.69 -8.85
C PHE A 77 22.73 -0.59 -9.65
N GLN A 78 23.78 -1.23 -10.18
CA GLN A 78 23.65 -2.51 -10.89
C GLN A 78 23.09 -3.62 -9.98
N LYS A 79 23.63 -3.75 -8.77
CA LYS A 79 23.21 -4.77 -7.80
C LYS A 79 21.75 -4.62 -7.36
N THR A 80 21.23 -3.39 -7.35
CA THR A 80 19.84 -3.07 -6.97
C THR A 80 18.91 -2.89 -8.16
N ASN A 81 19.36 -3.21 -9.39
CA ASN A 81 18.60 -3.07 -10.64
C ASN A 81 18.13 -1.64 -10.94
N VAL A 82 18.88 -0.63 -10.48
CA VAL A 82 18.69 0.78 -10.84
C VAL A 82 19.34 1.05 -12.19
N ARG A 83 18.58 1.63 -13.11
CA ARG A 83 19.05 2.03 -14.45
C ARG A 83 19.70 3.41 -14.40
N TYR A 84 20.72 3.61 -15.23
CA TYR A 84 21.45 4.88 -15.35
C TYR A 84 22.05 5.00 -16.76
N SER A 85 22.35 6.22 -17.22
CA SER A 85 23.01 6.44 -18.51
C SER A 85 24.51 6.19 -18.42
N SER A 86 24.99 5.05 -18.92
CA SER A 86 26.44 4.73 -18.93
C SER A 86 27.30 5.74 -19.69
N SER A 87 26.73 6.47 -20.67
CA SER A 87 27.43 7.50 -21.44
C SER A 87 27.44 8.87 -20.76
N ASP A 88 26.44 9.16 -19.91
CA ASP A 88 26.27 10.49 -19.32
C ASP A 88 26.54 10.53 -17.81
N VAL A 89 26.71 9.39 -17.13
CA VAL A 89 26.85 9.35 -15.66
C VAL A 89 28.22 9.79 -15.14
N TYR A 90 29.27 9.77 -15.96
CA TYR A 90 30.62 10.11 -15.51
C TYR A 90 30.93 11.61 -15.65
N SER A 91 31.70 12.12 -14.70
CA SER A 91 32.32 13.46 -14.68
C SER A 91 33.84 13.31 -14.49
N ASP A 92 34.58 14.34 -14.92
CA ASP A 92 36.03 14.45 -14.69
C ASP A 92 36.38 14.92 -13.26
N LYS A 93 35.39 15.37 -12.48
CA LYS A 93 35.55 15.68 -11.05
C LYS A 93 35.46 14.41 -10.21
N HIS A 94 35.95 14.48 -8.98
CA HIS A 94 35.81 13.40 -8.01
C HIS A 94 34.32 13.17 -7.67
N THR A 95 33.97 11.93 -7.31
CA THR A 95 32.64 11.59 -6.79
C THR A 95 32.31 12.43 -5.56
N GLY A 96 31.05 12.82 -5.40
CA GLY A 96 30.61 13.54 -4.20
C GLY A 96 30.93 12.76 -2.92
N ILE A 97 31.37 13.46 -1.89
CA ILE A 97 31.66 12.85 -0.58
C ILE A 97 31.06 13.65 0.56
N ALA A 98 30.68 12.97 1.64
CA ALA A 98 30.42 13.59 2.92
C ALA A 98 31.45 13.07 3.93
N THR A 99 32.29 13.94 4.46
CA THR A 99 33.20 13.57 5.56
C THR A 99 32.48 13.79 6.87
N ILE A 100 32.28 12.71 7.62
CA ILE A 100 31.49 12.69 8.85
C ILE A 100 32.42 12.27 9.98
N ASN A 101 32.62 13.14 10.95
CA ASN A 101 33.29 12.79 12.20
C ASN A 101 32.22 12.60 13.27
N VAL A 102 32.28 11.50 14.01
CA VAL A 102 31.31 11.17 15.07
C VAL A 102 32.08 10.90 16.35
N ASP A 103 31.65 11.51 17.45
CA ASP A 103 32.21 11.23 18.77
C ASP A 103 31.48 10.13 19.55
N SER A 104 31.97 9.84 20.76
CA SER A 104 31.42 8.78 21.61
C SER A 104 30.02 9.08 22.16
N GLU A 105 29.58 10.34 22.14
CA GLU A 105 28.24 10.75 22.54
C GLU A 105 27.27 10.76 21.35
N GLY A 106 27.77 10.52 20.12
CA GLY A 106 26.99 10.53 18.88
C GLY A 106 26.87 11.92 18.23
N GLU A 107 27.53 12.94 18.78
CA GLU A 107 27.61 14.25 18.14
C GLU A 107 28.50 14.18 16.89
N ASN A 108 28.21 15.01 15.90
CA ASN A 108 28.91 14.94 14.62
C ASN A 108 29.27 16.28 13.99
N THR A 109 30.29 16.24 13.12
CA THR A 109 30.58 17.30 12.16
C THR A 109 30.54 16.73 10.76
N ILE A 110 29.82 17.38 9.85
CA ILE A 110 29.66 16.93 8.47
C ILE A 110 30.19 17.99 7.53
N VAL A 111 31.07 17.57 6.61
CA VAL A 111 31.53 18.40 5.49
C VAL A 111 31.17 17.69 4.19
N VAL A 112 30.26 18.30 3.42
CA VAL A 112 29.87 17.79 2.10
C VAL A 112 30.68 18.47 1.02
N CYS A 113 31.37 17.67 0.21
CA CYS A 113 32.06 18.10 -1.00
C CYS A 113 31.29 17.54 -2.20
N PRO A 114 30.46 18.35 -2.88
CA PRO A 114 29.52 17.84 -3.88
C PRO A 114 30.19 17.21 -5.11
N GLY A 115 31.43 17.61 -5.44
CA GLY A 115 32.20 16.99 -6.52
C GLY A 115 31.44 16.94 -7.85
N SER A 116 31.37 15.74 -8.42
CA SER A 116 30.66 15.41 -9.66
C SER A 116 29.17 15.77 -9.64
N ASN A 117 28.50 15.80 -8.48
CA ASN A 117 27.07 16.15 -8.42
C ASN A 117 26.78 17.54 -8.98
N HIS A 118 27.73 18.48 -8.83
CA HIS A 118 27.62 19.84 -9.38
C HIS A 118 27.96 19.93 -10.87
N ASP A 119 28.35 18.84 -11.53
CA ASP A 119 28.48 18.77 -12.98
C ASP A 119 27.20 18.25 -13.66
N LEU A 120 26.15 17.91 -12.90
CA LEU A 120 24.86 17.56 -13.48
C LEU A 120 24.19 18.83 -13.99
N THR A 121 24.19 19.02 -15.31
CA THR A 121 23.62 20.22 -15.93
C THR A 121 22.13 20.06 -16.23
N ALA A 122 21.42 21.18 -16.39
CA ALA A 122 20.05 21.16 -16.89
C ALA A 122 19.92 20.46 -18.25
N SER A 123 20.91 20.60 -19.14
CA SER A 123 20.90 19.93 -20.44
C SER A 123 21.05 18.40 -20.31
N ASP A 124 21.85 17.92 -19.36
CA ASP A 124 21.97 16.48 -19.09
C ASP A 124 20.65 15.90 -18.59
N VAL A 125 19.99 16.62 -17.68
CA VAL A 125 18.69 16.23 -17.11
C VAL A 125 17.62 16.17 -18.19
N GLU A 126 17.49 17.23 -19.00
CA GLU A 126 16.51 17.31 -20.09
C GLU A 126 16.69 16.18 -21.10
N LYS A 127 17.92 15.97 -21.57
CA LYS A 127 18.25 14.88 -22.51
C LYS A 127 17.86 13.51 -21.96
N GLN A 128 18.22 13.22 -20.71
CA GLN A 128 17.96 11.91 -20.09
C GLN A 128 16.48 11.71 -19.79
N LEU A 129 15.80 12.71 -19.24
CA LEU A 129 14.36 12.62 -18.96
C LEU A 129 13.55 12.44 -20.24
N ASN A 130 13.83 13.19 -21.30
CA ASN A 130 13.15 12.99 -22.59
C ASN A 130 13.42 11.57 -23.13
N SER A 131 14.66 11.09 -23.06
CA SER A 131 14.97 9.72 -23.48
C SER A 131 14.25 8.64 -22.66
N ILE A 132 13.95 8.88 -21.39
CA ILE A 132 13.26 7.90 -20.54
C ILE A 132 11.74 8.01 -20.70
N LEU A 133 11.21 9.23 -20.74
CA LEU A 133 9.77 9.52 -20.70
C LEU A 133 9.12 9.53 -22.09
N GLU A 134 9.79 9.99 -23.15
CA GLU A 134 9.22 10.00 -24.52
C GLU A 134 9.17 8.59 -25.14
N ASN A 135 10.12 7.73 -24.77
CA ASN A 135 10.15 6.33 -25.21
C ASN A 135 9.22 5.43 -24.38
N ASP A 136 8.64 5.95 -23.31
CA ASP A 136 7.70 5.23 -22.48
C ASP A 136 6.28 5.43 -23.01
N THR A 137 5.77 4.41 -23.69
CA THR A 137 4.37 4.36 -24.14
C THR A 137 3.39 4.02 -23.00
N GLY A 138 3.82 4.03 -21.73
CA GLY A 138 3.01 3.71 -20.56
C GLY A 138 2.10 4.86 -20.12
N GLY A 139 0.80 4.68 -19.85
CA GLY A 139 -0.04 3.49 -19.89
C GLY A 139 -1.51 3.90 -20.04
N LYS A 140 -2.34 2.99 -20.56
CA LYS A 140 -3.77 3.17 -20.89
C LYS A 140 -4.68 3.41 -19.66
N ASP A 141 -4.08 3.70 -18.51
CA ASP A 141 -4.62 3.41 -17.19
C ASP A 141 -4.62 4.63 -16.25
N GLY A 142 -4.15 5.79 -16.71
CA GLY A 142 -4.25 7.07 -15.98
C GLY A 142 -3.21 7.31 -14.88
N VAL A 143 -2.33 6.34 -14.60
CA VAL A 143 -1.25 6.51 -13.60
C VAL A 143 0.04 7.01 -14.27
N LYS A 144 0.66 8.04 -13.69
CA LYS A 144 1.77 8.81 -14.26
C LYS A 144 3.13 8.29 -13.81
N ASN A 145 4.15 8.43 -14.66
CA ASN A 145 5.56 8.32 -14.25
C ASN A 145 5.86 9.27 -13.08
N ILE A 146 6.88 8.98 -12.28
CA ILE A 146 7.31 9.87 -11.18
C ILE A 146 8.69 10.43 -11.48
N VAL A 147 8.84 11.75 -11.31
CA VAL A 147 10.14 12.42 -11.26
C VAL A 147 10.35 12.97 -9.85
N LEU A 148 11.32 12.40 -9.14
CA LEU A 148 11.71 12.78 -7.78
C LEU A 148 13.07 13.51 -7.82
N THR A 149 13.17 14.67 -7.18
CA THR A 149 14.45 15.41 -7.06
C THR A 149 14.67 15.92 -5.64
N GLN A 150 15.94 16.24 -5.35
CA GLN A 150 16.37 16.96 -4.14
C GLN A 150 17.26 18.14 -4.50
N LEU A 151 17.84 18.82 -3.49
CA LEU A 151 18.61 20.05 -3.68
C LEU A 151 20.12 19.91 -3.36
N GLU A 152 20.67 18.69 -3.47
CA GLU A 152 22.12 18.42 -3.41
C GLU A 152 22.82 18.48 -4.80
N ILE A 153 22.09 18.94 -5.81
CA ILE A 153 22.57 19.18 -7.18
C ILE A 153 22.33 20.67 -7.52
N PRO A 154 22.87 21.19 -8.65
CA PRO A 154 22.61 22.56 -9.05
C PRO A 154 21.10 22.84 -9.18
N LEU A 155 20.65 23.99 -8.68
CA LEU A 155 19.22 24.33 -8.61
C LEU A 155 18.56 24.36 -9.98
N GLU A 156 19.30 24.79 -11.00
CA GLU A 156 18.86 24.79 -12.40
C GLU A 156 18.61 23.38 -12.94
N ALA A 157 19.37 22.38 -12.50
CA ALA A 157 19.18 20.99 -12.88
C ALA A 157 17.96 20.40 -12.17
N ALA A 158 17.80 20.67 -10.87
CA ALA A 158 16.61 20.26 -10.11
C ALA A 158 15.33 20.91 -10.68
N LEU A 159 15.36 22.21 -11.00
CA LEU A 159 14.23 22.90 -11.61
C LEU A 159 13.90 22.35 -13.00
N LYS A 160 14.93 22.06 -13.81
CA LYS A 160 14.74 21.44 -15.13
C LYS A 160 14.10 20.06 -15.01
N ALA A 161 14.45 19.26 -14.00
CA ALA A 161 13.81 17.98 -13.74
C ALA A 161 12.30 18.13 -13.50
N MET A 162 11.89 19.12 -12.70
CA MET A 162 10.48 19.40 -12.43
C MET A 162 9.74 19.89 -13.69
N LYS A 163 10.37 20.78 -14.48
CA LYS A 163 9.80 21.29 -15.74
C LYS A 163 9.53 20.16 -16.73
N VAL A 164 10.55 19.36 -17.06
CA VAL A 164 10.44 18.26 -18.02
C VAL A 164 9.50 17.19 -17.51
N GLY A 165 9.58 16.83 -16.22
CA GLY A 165 8.64 15.89 -15.62
C GLY A 165 7.18 16.33 -15.80
N LYS A 166 6.89 17.61 -15.54
CA LYS A 166 5.54 18.17 -15.72
C LYS A 166 5.10 18.20 -17.18
N GLU A 167 5.99 18.56 -18.09
CA GLU A 167 5.75 18.60 -19.55
C GLU A 167 5.46 17.20 -20.13
N CYS A 168 6.14 16.17 -19.61
CA CYS A 168 5.88 14.76 -19.94
C CYS A 168 4.78 14.12 -19.10
N GLU A 169 3.93 14.94 -18.45
CA GLU A 169 2.81 14.53 -17.62
C GLU A 169 3.16 13.61 -16.43
N ALA A 170 4.43 13.51 -16.03
CA ALA A 170 4.85 12.81 -14.82
C ALA A 170 4.36 13.55 -13.56
N LEU A 171 4.18 12.81 -12.47
CA LEU A 171 4.01 13.37 -11.13
C LEU A 171 5.37 13.84 -10.61
N THR A 172 5.48 15.11 -10.26
CA THR A 172 6.74 15.71 -9.82
C THR A 172 6.80 15.84 -8.29
N ILE A 173 7.84 15.26 -7.70
CA ILE A 173 8.06 15.26 -6.25
C ILE A 173 9.39 15.95 -5.96
N LEU A 174 9.36 16.95 -5.08
CA LEU A 174 10.54 17.65 -4.58
C LEU A 174 10.73 17.36 -3.09
N ASN A 175 11.85 16.75 -2.71
CA ASN A 175 12.33 16.81 -1.34
C ASN A 175 13.32 17.98 -1.23
N PRO A 176 12.96 19.11 -0.62
CA PRO A 176 13.75 20.34 -0.64
C PRO A 176 14.90 20.28 0.37
N ALA A 177 15.70 19.21 0.33
CA ALA A 177 16.77 18.92 1.26
C ALA A 177 18.14 18.92 0.54
N PRO A 178 19.16 19.58 1.11
CA PRO A 178 19.03 20.60 2.17
C PRO A 178 18.19 21.78 1.68
N ALA A 179 17.42 22.41 2.57
CA ALA A 179 16.67 23.60 2.19
C ALA A 179 17.63 24.74 1.84
N PRO A 180 17.32 25.51 0.77
CA PRO A 180 18.17 26.61 0.36
C PRO A 180 18.23 27.66 1.47
N GLN A 181 19.39 28.31 1.62
CA GLN A 181 19.56 29.41 2.59
C GLN A 181 18.70 30.63 2.24
N THR A 182 18.32 30.75 0.97
CA THR A 182 17.37 31.74 0.45
C THR A 182 16.01 31.10 0.19
N SER A 183 14.99 31.88 -0.16
CA SER A 183 13.73 31.31 -0.62
C SER A 183 13.93 30.43 -1.87
N LEU A 184 13.11 29.38 -1.99
CA LEU A 184 13.04 28.57 -3.20
C LEU A 184 12.64 29.46 -4.40
N ASP A 185 13.25 29.22 -5.56
CA ASP A 185 12.89 29.93 -6.79
C ASP A 185 11.37 29.75 -7.06
N PRO A 186 10.59 30.83 -7.22
CA PRO A 186 9.16 30.76 -7.49
C PRO A 186 8.78 29.91 -8.71
N GLU A 187 9.70 29.65 -9.63
CA GLU A 187 9.45 28.71 -10.72
C GLU A 187 9.14 27.29 -10.22
N PHE A 188 9.74 26.83 -9.12
CA PHE A 188 9.45 25.50 -8.57
C PHE A 188 7.97 25.32 -8.22
N TYR A 189 7.31 26.37 -7.72
CA TYR A 189 5.90 26.28 -7.30
C TYR A 189 4.99 25.83 -8.44
N LYS A 190 5.31 26.20 -9.69
CA LYS A 190 4.49 25.87 -10.85
C LYS A 190 4.62 24.41 -11.29
N PHE A 191 5.81 23.83 -11.11
CA PHE A 191 6.18 22.55 -11.71
C PHE A 191 6.27 21.41 -10.71
N VAL A 192 6.16 21.69 -9.40
CA VAL A 192 6.17 20.67 -8.35
C VAL A 192 4.73 20.34 -7.92
N ASP A 193 4.37 19.05 -8.01
CA ASP A 193 3.09 18.55 -7.52
C ASP A 193 3.11 18.32 -6.01
N ILE A 194 4.15 17.64 -5.51
CA ILE A 194 4.29 17.28 -4.10
C ILE A 194 5.64 17.79 -3.58
N ILE A 195 5.65 18.51 -2.46
CA ILE A 195 6.88 18.90 -1.77
C ILE A 195 6.96 18.24 -0.38
N ILE A 196 8.13 17.71 -0.02
CA ILE A 196 8.34 16.90 1.19
C ILE A 196 9.44 17.49 2.10
N PRO A 197 9.21 18.64 2.78
CA PRO A 197 10.17 19.16 3.75
C PRO A 197 10.06 18.43 5.10
N ASN A 198 11.14 18.41 5.88
CA ASN A 198 11.02 18.24 7.33
C ASN A 198 10.65 19.57 8.03
N GLU A 199 10.42 19.53 9.35
CA GLU A 199 10.04 20.72 10.13
C GLU A 199 11.05 21.88 10.05
N THR A 200 12.34 21.58 10.02
CA THR A 200 13.41 22.58 9.93
C THR A 200 13.47 23.18 8.53
N GLU A 201 13.39 22.34 7.51
CA GLU A 201 13.36 22.75 6.11
C GLU A 201 12.12 23.58 5.79
N LEU A 202 10.95 23.21 6.33
CA LEU A 202 9.71 23.97 6.18
C LEU A 202 9.90 25.40 6.71
N LYS A 203 10.44 25.56 7.91
CA LYS A 203 10.73 26.88 8.50
C LYS A 203 11.69 27.70 7.64
N GLN A 204 12.66 27.06 6.99
CA GLN A 204 13.59 27.74 6.07
C GLN A 204 12.93 28.16 4.75
N LEU A 205 11.95 27.40 4.26
CA LEU A 205 11.21 27.70 3.02
C LEU A 205 10.14 28.79 3.20
N VAL A 206 9.63 28.97 4.43
CA VAL A 206 8.68 30.02 4.80
C VAL A 206 9.18 30.85 5.99
N PRO A 207 10.31 31.57 5.84
CA PRO A 207 10.90 32.35 6.94
C PRO A 207 9.94 33.43 7.47
N ASP A 208 9.06 33.96 6.62
CA ASP A 208 8.05 34.95 7.01
C ASP A 208 6.94 34.38 7.92
N LEU A 209 6.80 33.06 7.99
CA LEU A 209 5.83 32.33 8.81
C LEU A 209 6.50 31.57 9.96
N SER A 210 7.75 31.89 10.30
CA SER A 210 8.56 31.10 11.25
C SER A 210 7.98 30.96 12.66
N SER A 211 7.05 31.84 13.05
CA SER A 211 6.34 31.82 14.33
C SER A 211 4.95 31.17 14.27
N ALA A 212 4.49 30.77 13.08
CA ALA A 212 3.19 30.14 12.88
C ALA A 212 3.21 28.64 13.25
N SER A 213 2.03 28.00 13.26
CA SER A 213 1.96 26.55 13.41
C SER A 213 2.53 25.84 12.18
N ILE A 214 2.93 24.56 12.31
CA ILE A 214 3.39 23.74 11.18
C ILE A 214 2.31 23.65 10.10
N GLU A 215 1.05 23.51 10.51
CA GLU A 215 -0.11 23.49 9.61
C GLU A 215 -0.23 24.80 8.81
N ASP A 216 -0.12 25.95 9.47
CA ASP A 216 -0.19 27.26 8.79
C ASP A 216 1.00 27.49 7.86
N MET A 217 2.20 27.05 8.26
CA MET A 217 3.40 27.10 7.41
C MET A 217 3.22 26.23 6.15
N ALA A 218 2.68 25.02 6.29
CA ALA A 218 2.45 24.10 5.18
C ALA A 218 1.33 24.60 4.25
N LYS A 219 0.24 25.14 4.80
CA LYS A 219 -0.82 25.82 4.03
C LYS A 219 -0.26 27.03 3.28
N GLY A 220 0.48 27.90 3.97
CA GLY A 220 1.12 29.06 3.35
C GLY A 220 2.12 28.68 2.26
N LEU A 221 2.81 27.53 2.40
CA LEU A 221 3.67 27.00 1.34
C LEU A 221 2.83 26.50 0.15
N LEU A 222 1.76 25.74 0.39
CA LEU A 222 0.82 25.27 -0.65
C LEU A 222 0.21 26.45 -1.43
N ASP A 223 -0.11 27.55 -0.74
CA ASP A 223 -0.66 28.79 -1.31
C ASP A 223 0.34 29.54 -2.21
N LYS A 224 1.65 29.28 -2.09
CA LYS A 224 2.65 29.83 -3.03
C LYS A 224 2.55 29.25 -4.45
N GLY A 225 1.83 28.12 -4.62
CA GLY A 225 1.46 27.61 -5.94
C GLY A 225 1.70 26.12 -6.18
N PHE A 226 2.12 25.34 -5.18
CA PHE A 226 2.26 23.89 -5.35
C PHE A 226 0.92 23.24 -5.70
N GLN A 227 0.96 22.26 -6.61
CA GLN A 227 -0.24 21.82 -7.32
C GLN A 227 -1.09 20.83 -6.51
N LYS A 228 -0.47 19.91 -5.75
CA LYS A 228 -1.19 18.83 -5.07
C LYS A 228 -1.02 18.83 -3.56
N ALA A 229 0.20 18.73 -3.04
CA ALA A 229 0.37 18.54 -1.60
C ALA A 229 1.70 19.06 -1.03
N VAL A 230 1.65 19.44 0.25
CA VAL A 230 2.81 19.63 1.12
C VAL A 230 2.79 18.52 2.16
N ILE A 231 3.84 17.69 2.20
CA ILE A 231 4.00 16.59 3.17
C ILE A 231 5.14 16.93 4.12
N VAL A 232 4.82 17.29 5.36
CA VAL A 232 5.82 17.65 6.36
C VAL A 232 6.19 16.42 7.18
N THR A 233 7.42 15.91 7.05
CA THR A 233 7.88 14.78 7.87
C THR A 233 8.25 15.25 9.27
N MET A 234 7.78 14.55 10.29
CA MET A 234 7.89 14.91 11.72
C MET A 234 8.58 13.81 12.54
N GLY A 235 9.59 13.15 11.95
CA GLY A 235 10.36 12.09 12.59
C GLY A 235 9.46 10.97 13.14
N LYS A 236 9.55 10.71 14.45
CA LYS A 236 8.78 9.66 15.13
C LYS A 236 7.26 9.89 15.12
N ASP A 237 6.83 11.14 14.93
CA ASP A 237 5.41 11.52 14.98
C ASP A 237 4.72 11.30 13.61
N GLY A 238 5.46 10.84 12.60
CA GLY A 238 4.95 10.51 11.28
C GLY A 238 5.06 11.68 10.30
N ALA A 239 3.96 12.02 9.63
CA ALA A 239 3.91 13.12 8.67
C ALA A 239 2.56 13.85 8.71
N MET A 240 2.61 15.15 8.48
CA MET A 240 1.43 15.97 8.23
C MET A 240 1.28 16.20 6.73
N ILE A 241 0.07 16.01 6.20
CA ILE A 241 -0.24 16.20 4.79
C ILE A 241 -1.21 17.36 4.68
N VAL A 242 -0.86 18.36 3.87
CA VAL A 242 -1.76 19.44 3.44
C VAL A 242 -1.98 19.25 1.95
N GLU A 243 -3.13 18.69 1.59
CA GLU A 243 -3.47 18.28 0.23
C GLU A 243 -4.57 19.17 -0.35
N ARG A 244 -4.37 19.60 -1.60
CA ARG A 244 -5.36 20.33 -2.38
C ARG A 244 -6.34 19.33 -2.98
N MET A 245 -7.60 19.45 -2.59
CA MET A 245 -8.72 18.68 -3.11
C MET A 245 -9.36 19.42 -4.30
N ASP A 246 -10.55 18.99 -4.74
CA ASP A 246 -11.26 19.61 -5.85
C ASP A 246 -11.47 21.12 -5.65
N GLY A 247 -10.92 21.92 -6.57
CA GLY A 247 -10.98 23.38 -6.56
C GLY A 247 -9.95 24.02 -5.62
N GLU A 248 -10.43 24.87 -4.69
CA GLU A 248 -9.60 25.57 -3.69
C GLU A 248 -9.62 24.91 -2.31
N ASN A 249 -10.34 23.79 -2.15
CA ASN A 249 -10.45 23.11 -0.86
C ASN A 249 -9.12 22.46 -0.47
N VAL A 250 -8.76 22.56 0.82
CA VAL A 250 -7.54 21.96 1.37
C VAL A 250 -7.92 21.00 2.50
N GLN A 251 -7.44 19.77 2.41
CA GLN A 251 -7.54 18.77 3.47
C GLN A 251 -6.22 18.69 4.23
N VAL A 252 -6.31 18.68 5.56
CA VAL A 252 -5.16 18.44 6.44
C VAL A 252 -5.34 17.08 7.10
N SER A 253 -4.31 16.24 7.06
CA SER A 253 -4.30 14.95 7.76
C SER A 253 -2.97 14.72 8.47
N MET A 254 -3.04 14.07 9.63
CA MET A 254 -1.88 13.54 10.34
C MET A 254 -1.83 12.04 10.11
N VAL A 255 -0.71 11.56 9.58
CA VAL A 255 -0.49 10.14 9.31
C VAL A 255 0.74 9.65 10.05
N SER A 256 0.75 8.38 10.40
CA SER A 256 1.87 7.71 11.06
C SER A 256 1.99 6.28 10.55
N ALA A 257 3.05 5.58 10.95
CA ALA A 257 3.21 4.17 10.60
C ALA A 257 2.01 3.34 11.08
N PRO A 258 1.64 2.24 10.39
CA PRO A 258 0.64 1.30 10.89
C PRO A 258 0.98 0.79 12.29
N ASP A 259 -0.04 0.50 13.09
CA ASP A 259 0.14 0.11 14.49
C ASP A 259 0.93 -1.20 14.61
N GLU A 260 0.80 -2.12 13.66
CA GLU A 260 1.59 -3.36 13.64
C GLU A 260 3.10 -3.10 13.50
N VAL A 261 3.48 -1.98 12.87
CA VAL A 261 4.87 -1.55 12.76
C VAL A 261 5.30 -0.86 14.06
N LYS A 262 4.45 0.01 14.63
CA LYS A 262 4.75 0.75 15.87
C LYS A 262 4.87 -0.14 17.10
N ASP A 263 4.00 -1.15 17.21
CA ASP A 263 3.92 -2.04 18.37
C ASP A 263 5.08 -3.05 18.43
N ASN A 264 5.83 -3.18 17.33
CA ASN A 264 7.03 -3.98 17.33
C ASN A 264 8.14 -3.28 18.16
N GLN A 265 8.54 -3.92 19.27
CA GLN A 265 9.40 -3.36 20.33
C GLN A 265 10.88 -3.15 19.96
N ASP A 266 11.25 -3.23 18.68
CA ASP A 266 12.63 -3.05 18.25
C ASP A 266 13.10 -1.61 18.53
N PRO A 267 14.27 -1.41 19.16
CA PRO A 267 14.77 -0.07 19.47
C PRO A 267 15.17 0.67 18.20
N VAL A 268 15.05 2.01 18.24
CA VAL A 268 15.67 2.89 17.25
C VAL A 268 17.19 2.77 17.39
N VAL A 269 17.87 2.42 16.31
CA VAL A 269 19.34 2.22 16.26
C VAL A 269 20.01 3.42 15.60
N ASP A 270 19.50 3.86 14.45
CA ASP A 270 20.13 4.92 13.65
C ASP A 270 19.08 5.58 12.75
N THR A 271 18.93 6.91 12.81
CA THR A 271 17.93 7.65 12.02
C THR A 271 18.46 8.18 10.69
N VAL A 272 19.74 7.93 10.38
CA VAL A 272 20.38 8.41 9.15
C VAL A 272 19.66 7.86 7.91
N GLY A 273 19.28 8.77 7.01
CA GLY A 273 18.62 8.42 5.75
C GLY A 273 17.15 8.04 5.88
N ALA A 274 16.50 8.18 7.06
CA ALA A 274 15.08 7.86 7.22
C ALA A 274 14.16 8.73 6.35
N GLY A 275 14.47 10.02 6.19
CA GLY A 275 13.72 10.91 5.29
C GLY A 275 13.88 10.56 3.80
N ASP A 276 15.04 10.04 3.42
CA ASP A 276 15.28 9.53 2.07
C ASP A 276 14.53 8.21 1.85
N SER A 277 14.50 7.33 2.85
CA SER A 277 13.68 6.13 2.85
C SER A 277 12.20 6.48 2.69
N PHE A 278 11.70 7.47 3.44
CA PHE A 278 10.33 7.95 3.31
C PHE A 278 10.04 8.44 1.88
N SER A 279 10.89 9.29 1.30
CA SER A 279 10.65 9.88 -0.02
C SER A 279 10.70 8.83 -1.15
N GLY A 280 11.64 7.88 -1.06
CA GLY A 280 11.72 6.74 -1.98
C GLY A 280 10.52 5.79 -1.85
N ALA A 281 10.09 5.49 -0.62
CA ALA A 281 8.94 4.64 -0.35
C ALA A 281 7.62 5.29 -0.79
N LEU A 282 7.43 6.57 -0.49
CA LEU A 282 6.26 7.34 -0.95
C LEU A 282 6.15 7.28 -2.47
N SER A 283 7.25 7.53 -3.18
CA SER A 283 7.30 7.44 -4.64
C SER A 283 6.94 6.02 -5.13
N HIS A 284 7.44 4.98 -4.45
CA HIS A 284 7.08 3.61 -4.76
C HIS A 284 5.56 3.35 -4.65
N PHE A 285 4.95 3.75 -3.53
CA PHE A 285 3.52 3.50 -3.27
C PHE A 285 2.61 4.32 -4.17
N ILE A 286 2.93 5.58 -4.44
CA ILE A 286 2.15 6.41 -5.39
C ILE A 286 2.24 5.82 -6.79
N ALA A 287 3.44 5.41 -7.24
CA ALA A 287 3.60 4.79 -8.56
C ALA A 287 2.85 3.45 -8.67
N SER A 288 2.54 2.83 -7.53
CA SER A 288 1.74 1.62 -7.41
C SER A 288 0.23 1.88 -7.31
N GLY A 289 -0.21 3.14 -7.46
CA GLY A 289 -1.61 3.52 -7.57
C GLY A 289 -2.30 3.88 -6.26
N LEU A 290 -1.56 4.01 -5.16
CA LEU A 290 -2.13 4.40 -3.86
C LEU A 290 -2.35 5.92 -3.80
N SER A 291 -3.30 6.34 -2.95
CA SER A 291 -3.52 7.76 -2.64
C SER A 291 -2.29 8.38 -1.96
N ILE A 292 -2.19 9.72 -1.92
CA ILE A 292 -1.08 10.40 -1.22
C ILE A 292 -1.07 10.02 0.27
N ALA A 293 -2.24 10.03 0.92
CA ALA A 293 -2.38 9.67 2.33
C ALA A 293 -1.96 8.21 2.61
N ASP A 294 -2.46 7.24 1.85
CA ASP A 294 -2.13 5.82 2.04
C ASP A 294 -0.64 5.55 1.76
N SER A 295 -0.11 6.20 0.72
CA SER A 295 1.31 6.12 0.39
C SER A 295 2.17 6.68 1.51
N ALA A 296 1.76 7.79 2.14
CA ALA A 296 2.47 8.40 3.25
C ALA A 296 2.41 7.55 4.54
N ILE A 297 1.26 6.92 4.85
CA ILE A 297 1.14 5.96 5.95
C ILE A 297 2.14 4.82 5.78
N LYS A 298 2.17 4.19 4.59
CA LYS A 298 3.10 3.10 4.32
C LYS A 298 4.55 3.58 4.28
N ALA A 299 4.83 4.76 3.74
CA ALA A 299 6.16 5.37 3.75
C ALA A 299 6.67 5.66 5.17
N CYS A 300 5.81 6.12 6.08
CA CYS A 300 6.12 6.22 7.51
C CYS A 300 6.48 4.86 8.10
N GLY A 301 5.76 3.80 7.73
CA GLY A 301 6.08 2.43 8.15
C GLY A 301 7.46 1.95 7.64
N VAL A 302 7.77 2.18 6.36
CA VAL A 302 9.06 1.82 5.77
C VAL A 302 10.21 2.59 6.41
N ALA A 303 10.07 3.90 6.62
CA ALA A 303 11.06 4.70 7.33
C ALA A 303 11.19 4.27 8.80
N GLY A 304 10.09 3.90 9.46
CA GLY A 304 10.10 3.35 10.82
C GLY A 304 10.84 2.01 10.94
N LEU A 305 10.87 1.21 9.86
CA LEU A 305 11.69 0.00 9.79
C LEU A 305 13.17 0.32 9.50
N SER A 306 13.47 1.32 8.66
CA SER A 306 14.86 1.69 8.36
C SER A 306 15.60 2.15 9.62
N VAL A 307 14.95 2.86 10.54
CA VAL A 307 15.64 3.38 11.73
C VAL A 307 16.09 2.32 12.75
N ARG A 308 15.73 1.05 12.54
CA ARG A 308 16.06 -0.09 13.42
C ARG A 308 17.34 -0.81 13.01
N LYS A 309 17.94 -0.43 11.89
CA LYS A 309 19.21 -0.96 11.38
C LYS A 309 20.18 0.20 11.20
N GLN A 310 21.47 -0.06 11.35
CA GLN A 310 22.51 0.96 11.22
C GLN A 310 22.77 1.36 9.75
N GLY A 311 22.99 2.66 9.51
CA GLY A 311 23.39 3.23 8.23
C GLY A 311 22.23 3.52 7.27
N ALA A 312 22.48 4.32 6.23
CA ALA A 312 21.46 4.73 5.25
C ALA A 312 21.00 3.56 4.36
N GLN A 313 21.59 3.37 3.19
CA GLN A 313 21.10 2.40 2.19
C GLN A 313 21.06 0.96 2.72
N ASN A 314 21.94 0.60 3.65
CA ASN A 314 21.98 -0.73 4.25
C ASN A 314 20.80 -1.02 5.18
N SER A 315 20.21 0.01 5.81
CA SER A 315 19.06 -0.17 6.70
C SER A 315 17.74 -0.31 5.98
N TYR A 316 17.66 0.17 4.74
CA TYR A 316 16.42 0.19 3.96
C TYR A 316 15.88 -1.22 3.74
N PRO A 317 14.62 -1.48 4.12
CA PRO A 317 14.03 -2.81 3.97
C PRO A 317 13.78 -3.13 2.49
N HIS A 318 13.96 -4.40 2.16
CA HIS A 318 13.47 -4.99 0.92
C HIS A 318 11.97 -5.30 1.03
N ALA A 319 11.31 -5.39 -0.12
CA ALA A 319 9.87 -5.65 -0.17
C ALA A 319 9.43 -6.96 0.49
N ASP A 320 10.27 -7.99 0.48
CA ASP A 320 10.04 -9.29 1.14
C ASP A 320 10.20 -9.21 2.67
N GLU A 321 11.00 -8.27 3.17
CA GLU A 321 11.13 -7.95 4.60
C GLU A 321 9.95 -7.15 5.15
N LEU A 322 9.09 -6.58 4.29
CA LEU A 322 7.94 -5.79 4.74
C LEU A 322 6.85 -6.67 5.37
N PRO A 323 6.26 -6.25 6.50
CA PRO A 323 5.04 -6.86 7.03
C PRO A 323 3.88 -6.68 6.05
N GLU A 324 2.86 -7.53 6.19
CA GLU A 324 1.73 -7.59 5.25
C GLU A 324 1.02 -6.23 5.08
N CYS A 325 0.84 -5.47 6.16
CA CYS A 325 0.23 -4.15 6.13
C CYS A 325 1.00 -3.12 5.28
N LEU A 326 2.29 -3.34 5.00
CA LEU A 326 3.13 -2.48 4.16
C LEU A 326 3.33 -3.01 2.74
N ARG A 327 2.93 -4.25 2.44
CA ARG A 327 3.08 -4.81 1.09
C ARG A 327 2.11 -4.15 0.11
N VAL A 328 2.51 -4.11 -1.16
CA VAL A 328 1.65 -3.82 -2.30
C VAL A 328 1.41 -5.14 -3.00
N PHE A 329 0.19 -5.66 -2.90
CA PHE A 329 -0.20 -6.80 -3.73
C PHE A 329 -0.38 -6.28 -5.15
N ALA A 330 0.30 -6.89 -6.12
CA ALA A 330 0.12 -6.55 -7.52
C ALA A 330 -1.36 -6.72 -7.87
N SER A 331 -2.08 -5.61 -8.02
CA SER A 331 -3.37 -5.62 -8.66
C SER A 331 -3.13 -5.92 -10.13
N SER A 332 -3.84 -6.91 -10.67
CA SER A 332 -4.19 -6.87 -12.08
C SER A 332 -5.02 -5.60 -12.28
N ASP A 333 -4.43 -4.65 -13.00
CA ASP A 333 -5.00 -3.40 -13.53
C ASP A 333 -5.49 -2.36 -12.50
N ALA A 334 -4.56 -1.54 -12.05
CA ALA A 334 -4.83 -0.23 -11.45
C ALA A 334 -5.23 0.78 -12.56
N SER A 335 -6.46 0.66 -13.06
CA SER A 335 -7.09 1.61 -13.97
C SER A 335 -8.61 1.69 -13.74
N ALA A 336 -9.04 2.22 -12.60
CA ALA A 336 -10.35 2.88 -12.45
C ALA A 336 -10.60 3.24 -10.98
N VAL A 337 -10.34 4.50 -10.60
CA VAL A 337 -11.01 5.12 -9.44
C VAL A 337 -11.86 6.32 -9.86
N ASP A 338 -12.02 6.57 -11.18
CA ASP A 338 -13.02 7.54 -11.63
C ASP A 338 -13.80 7.05 -12.86
N GLY A 339 -14.31 5.83 -12.74
CA GLY A 339 -15.38 5.27 -13.55
C GLY A 339 -16.48 4.70 -12.65
N PRO A 340 -17.71 4.50 -13.15
CA PRO A 340 -18.78 3.92 -12.34
C PRO A 340 -18.33 2.57 -11.80
N LYS A 341 -18.34 2.42 -10.46
CA LYS A 341 -18.03 1.15 -9.79
C LYS A 341 -18.84 0.03 -10.43
N LYS A 342 -18.21 -1.11 -10.73
CA LYS A 342 -18.96 -2.30 -11.18
C LYS A 342 -20.02 -2.60 -10.12
N VAL A 343 -21.29 -2.63 -10.50
CA VAL A 343 -22.39 -2.90 -9.56
C VAL A 343 -22.67 -4.39 -9.59
N PHE A 344 -22.47 -5.07 -8.47
CA PHE A 344 -22.87 -6.47 -8.30
C PHE A 344 -24.17 -6.51 -7.50
N THR A 345 -25.20 -7.13 -8.08
CA THR A 345 -26.49 -7.28 -7.41
C THR A 345 -26.54 -8.61 -6.65
N PHE A 346 -26.65 -8.51 -5.32
CA PHE A 346 -26.98 -9.65 -4.49
C PHE A 346 -28.49 -9.88 -4.45
N VAL A 347 -28.93 -11.02 -4.97
CA VAL A 347 -30.35 -11.39 -4.93
C VAL A 347 -30.66 -12.17 -3.65
N THR A 348 -31.22 -11.46 -2.67
CA THR A 348 -31.73 -12.06 -1.43
C THR A 348 -32.87 -11.24 -0.86
N GLY A 349 -33.86 -11.93 -0.28
CA GLY A 349 -34.94 -11.31 0.51
C GLY A 349 -34.68 -11.30 2.02
N ASN A 350 -33.56 -11.88 2.47
CA ASN A 350 -33.26 -12.05 3.90
C ASN A 350 -32.27 -10.96 4.37
N LYS A 351 -32.76 -10.05 5.22
CA LYS A 351 -31.97 -8.92 5.73
C LYS A 351 -30.72 -9.35 6.52
N LYS A 352 -30.81 -10.41 7.32
CA LYS A 352 -29.68 -10.91 8.11
C LYS A 352 -28.59 -11.52 7.21
N LYS A 353 -28.97 -12.17 6.10
CA LYS A 353 -28.01 -12.63 5.08
C LYS A 353 -27.31 -11.45 4.41
N LEU A 354 -28.06 -10.39 4.08
CA LEU A 354 -27.48 -9.17 3.51
C LEU A 354 -26.46 -8.53 4.47
N GLU A 355 -26.79 -8.38 5.76
CA GLU A 355 -25.89 -7.85 6.77
C GLU A 355 -24.60 -8.67 6.90
N GLU A 356 -24.71 -10.00 6.90
CA GLU A 356 -23.54 -10.90 6.98
C GLU A 356 -22.66 -10.77 5.74
N VAL A 357 -23.27 -10.70 4.54
CA VAL A 357 -22.53 -10.49 3.27
C VAL A 357 -21.89 -9.12 3.21
N GLN A 358 -22.57 -8.06 3.67
CA GLN A 358 -21.99 -6.72 3.77
C GLN A 358 -20.83 -6.68 4.76
N THR A 359 -20.86 -7.47 5.82
CA THR A 359 -19.73 -7.56 6.76
C THR A 359 -18.54 -8.30 6.12
N ILE A 360 -18.80 -9.35 5.34
CA ILE A 360 -17.75 -10.17 4.71
C ILE A 360 -17.15 -9.48 3.46
N LEU A 361 -17.99 -8.78 2.68
CA LEU A 361 -17.61 -8.16 1.41
C LEU A 361 -17.46 -6.62 1.49
N GLY A 362 -17.98 -5.95 2.52
CA GLY A 362 -18.05 -4.48 2.59
C GLY A 362 -16.83 -3.79 3.21
N GLY A 363 -15.66 -4.44 3.23
CA GLY A 363 -14.42 -3.77 3.62
C GLY A 363 -14.03 -2.66 2.64
N GLU A 364 -13.36 -1.62 3.12
CA GLU A 364 -12.93 -0.43 2.35
C GLU A 364 -12.02 -0.73 1.13
N SER A 365 -11.64 -2.00 0.93
CA SER A 365 -10.72 -2.49 -0.11
C SER A 365 -11.37 -3.02 -1.39
N MET A 366 -12.69 -2.90 -1.58
CA MET A 366 -13.40 -3.53 -2.71
C MET A 366 -13.79 -2.52 -3.79
N ASN A 367 -13.31 -2.71 -5.03
CA ASN A 367 -13.55 -1.80 -6.17
C ASN A 367 -14.90 -2.05 -6.88
N PHE A 368 -15.94 -2.37 -6.13
CA PHE A 368 -17.29 -2.60 -6.68
C PHE A 368 -18.36 -2.11 -5.71
N GLU A 369 -19.54 -1.81 -6.24
CA GLU A 369 -20.72 -1.48 -5.45
C GLU A 369 -21.58 -2.73 -5.26
N LEU A 370 -21.91 -3.05 -4.01
CA LEU A 370 -22.83 -4.12 -3.68
C LEU A 370 -24.26 -3.56 -3.56
N THR A 371 -25.14 -3.93 -4.49
CA THR A 371 -26.57 -3.62 -4.42
C THR A 371 -27.37 -4.85 -4.02
N ASN A 372 -28.57 -4.64 -3.45
CA ASN A 372 -29.47 -5.73 -3.10
C ASN A 372 -30.77 -5.63 -3.91
N LYS A 373 -31.22 -6.75 -4.48
CA LYS A 373 -32.54 -6.86 -5.11
C LYS A 373 -33.30 -8.03 -4.50
N LYS A 374 -34.49 -7.77 -3.97
CA LYS A 374 -35.41 -8.82 -3.54
C LYS A 374 -36.18 -9.30 -4.77
N LEU A 375 -35.92 -10.53 -5.20
CA LEU A 375 -36.67 -11.22 -6.26
C LEU A 375 -37.40 -12.44 -5.68
N ASP A 376 -38.58 -12.71 -6.21
CA ASP A 376 -39.34 -13.92 -5.91
C ASP A 376 -38.91 -15.04 -6.87
N LEU A 377 -37.73 -15.60 -6.64
CA LEU A 377 -37.20 -16.71 -7.42
C LEU A 377 -37.72 -18.04 -6.85
N PRO A 378 -37.98 -19.05 -7.70
CA PRO A 378 -38.36 -20.36 -7.22
C PRO A 378 -37.24 -20.95 -6.34
N GLU A 379 -37.61 -21.52 -5.18
CA GLU A 379 -36.69 -22.30 -4.35
C GLU A 379 -36.48 -23.66 -5.02
N LEU A 380 -35.55 -23.71 -5.97
CA LEU A 380 -35.20 -24.90 -6.75
C LEU A 380 -34.72 -26.03 -5.83
N GLN A 381 -35.09 -27.26 -6.18
CA GLN A 381 -34.82 -28.45 -5.37
C GLN A 381 -34.01 -29.45 -6.18
N GLY A 382 -33.06 -30.11 -5.52
CA GLY A 382 -32.19 -31.09 -6.17
C GLY A 382 -31.22 -31.74 -5.18
N ASN A 383 -30.51 -32.76 -5.66
CA ASN A 383 -29.51 -33.49 -4.88
C ASN A 383 -28.09 -32.87 -5.00
N ASP A 384 -27.91 -31.95 -5.95
CA ASP A 384 -26.64 -31.26 -6.18
C ASP A 384 -26.80 -29.75 -5.86
N PRO A 385 -26.30 -29.29 -4.71
CA PRO A 385 -26.32 -27.89 -4.31
C PRO A 385 -25.68 -26.94 -5.32
N VAL A 386 -24.67 -27.40 -6.07
CA VAL A 386 -23.99 -26.57 -7.08
C VAL A 386 -24.90 -26.35 -8.28
N GLN A 387 -25.57 -27.40 -8.78
CA GLN A 387 -26.52 -27.27 -9.89
C GLN A 387 -27.72 -26.40 -9.52
N VAL A 388 -28.24 -26.56 -8.29
CA VAL A 388 -29.34 -25.71 -7.79
C VAL A 388 -28.92 -24.25 -7.75
N ALA A 389 -27.73 -23.94 -7.22
CA ALA A 389 -27.21 -22.58 -7.17
C ALA A 389 -26.99 -21.99 -8.58
N ILE A 390 -26.49 -22.79 -9.53
CA ILE A 390 -26.31 -22.39 -10.93
C ILE A 390 -27.66 -22.01 -11.56
N GLU A 391 -28.66 -22.88 -11.46
CA GLU A 391 -29.99 -22.62 -12.05
C GLU A 391 -30.67 -21.41 -11.39
N LYS A 392 -30.52 -21.24 -10.07
CA LYS A 392 -31.03 -20.07 -9.36
C LYS A 392 -30.35 -18.78 -9.83
N CYS A 393 -29.04 -18.82 -10.04
CA CYS A 393 -28.27 -17.69 -10.57
C CYS A 393 -28.69 -17.35 -12.02
N LYS A 394 -28.95 -18.37 -12.86
CA LYS A 394 -29.50 -18.16 -14.22
C LYS A 394 -30.82 -17.41 -14.20
N LEU A 395 -31.76 -17.83 -13.34
CA LEU A 395 -33.05 -17.18 -13.20
C LEU A 395 -32.89 -15.75 -12.64
N ALA A 396 -31.99 -15.56 -11.69
CA ALA A 396 -31.67 -14.23 -11.17
C ALA A 396 -31.12 -13.29 -12.26
N ALA A 397 -30.25 -13.79 -13.14
CA ALA A 397 -29.66 -13.02 -14.23
C ALA A 397 -30.70 -12.54 -15.25
N GLN A 398 -31.72 -13.35 -15.54
CA GLN A 398 -32.84 -12.97 -16.41
C GLN A 398 -33.60 -11.75 -15.89
N GLU A 399 -33.70 -11.60 -14.56
CA GLU A 399 -34.45 -10.52 -13.89
C GLU A 399 -33.60 -9.30 -13.54
N VAL A 400 -32.30 -9.47 -13.33
CA VAL A 400 -31.36 -8.38 -12.99
C VAL A 400 -30.82 -7.68 -14.24
N ASN A 401 -30.63 -8.41 -15.34
CA ASN A 401 -30.03 -7.90 -16.58
C ASN A 401 -28.67 -7.20 -16.35
N GLY A 402 -27.79 -7.88 -15.61
CA GLY A 402 -26.45 -7.40 -15.25
C GLY A 402 -25.77 -8.35 -14.26
N PRO A 403 -24.58 -7.98 -13.75
CA PRO A 403 -23.82 -8.81 -12.83
C PRO A 403 -24.60 -9.15 -11.56
N VAL A 404 -24.76 -10.44 -11.30
CA VAL A 404 -25.65 -10.96 -10.25
C VAL A 404 -25.01 -12.13 -9.54
N PHE A 405 -25.27 -12.23 -8.23
CA PHE A 405 -25.02 -13.46 -7.50
C PHE A 405 -26.16 -13.84 -6.56
N THR A 406 -26.24 -15.13 -6.30
CA THR A 406 -27.17 -15.77 -5.37
C THR A 406 -26.39 -16.65 -4.39
N GLU A 407 -26.98 -16.96 -3.24
CA GLU A 407 -26.46 -17.99 -2.35
C GLU A 407 -27.54 -19.00 -1.99
N ASP A 408 -27.12 -20.26 -1.89
CA ASP A 408 -27.93 -21.35 -1.33
C ASP A 408 -27.20 -22.01 -0.18
N THR A 409 -27.87 -22.09 0.96
CA THR A 409 -27.35 -22.68 2.19
C THR A 409 -28.08 -23.97 2.48
N SER A 410 -27.33 -25.03 2.77
CA SER A 410 -27.83 -26.33 3.17
C SER A 410 -27.26 -26.75 4.52
N LEU A 411 -28.04 -27.56 5.24
CA LEU A 411 -27.59 -28.24 6.45
C LEU A 411 -27.89 -29.73 6.28
N CYS A 412 -26.84 -30.54 6.26
CA CYS A 412 -26.88 -31.93 5.86
C CYS A 412 -26.56 -32.82 7.05
N PHE A 413 -27.45 -33.74 7.40
CA PHE A 413 -27.19 -34.73 8.46
C PHE A 413 -26.64 -36.00 7.83
N ASN A 414 -25.48 -36.46 8.27
CA ASN A 414 -24.82 -37.62 7.66
C ASN A 414 -25.64 -38.90 7.88
N ALA A 415 -26.26 -39.05 9.05
CA ALA A 415 -27.18 -40.15 9.36
C ALA A 415 -28.40 -40.24 8.43
N LEU A 416 -28.79 -39.12 7.81
CA LEU A 416 -29.90 -39.05 6.84
C LEU A 416 -29.42 -38.94 5.40
N ASN A 417 -28.18 -39.35 5.12
CA ASN A 417 -27.55 -39.27 3.79
C ASN A 417 -27.62 -37.85 3.19
N GLY A 418 -27.44 -36.83 4.02
CA GLY A 418 -27.38 -35.43 3.61
C GLY A 418 -28.71 -34.67 3.69
N LEU A 419 -29.83 -35.32 4.04
CA LEU A 419 -31.07 -34.61 4.38
C LEU A 419 -30.95 -33.89 5.74
N PRO A 420 -31.64 -32.76 5.97
CA PRO A 420 -32.57 -32.09 5.06
C PRO A 420 -31.89 -31.28 3.95
N GLY A 421 -30.58 -31.05 3.98
CA GLY A 421 -29.84 -30.40 2.90
C GLY A 421 -30.42 -29.03 2.52
N LEU A 422 -30.68 -28.81 1.22
CA LEU A 422 -31.29 -27.57 0.70
C LEU A 422 -32.71 -27.32 1.23
N TYR A 423 -33.39 -28.36 1.72
CA TYR A 423 -34.74 -28.25 2.28
C TYR A 423 -34.76 -27.69 3.71
N ILE A 424 -33.60 -27.36 4.29
CA ILE A 424 -33.46 -27.00 5.71
C ILE A 424 -34.39 -25.87 6.15
N LYS A 425 -34.66 -24.88 5.29
CA LYS A 425 -35.59 -23.78 5.60
C LYS A 425 -36.99 -24.30 5.96
N TRP A 426 -37.51 -25.23 5.17
CA TRP A 426 -38.85 -25.81 5.37
C TRP A 426 -38.88 -26.75 6.57
N PHE A 427 -37.84 -27.56 6.74
CA PHE A 427 -37.72 -28.41 7.91
C PHE A 427 -37.63 -27.59 9.20
N LEU A 428 -36.85 -26.50 9.21
CA LEU A 428 -36.80 -25.60 10.35
C LEU A 428 -38.15 -24.95 10.63
N GLU A 429 -38.87 -24.50 9.60
CA GLU A 429 -40.19 -23.88 9.76
C GLU A 429 -41.22 -24.86 10.34
N LYS A 430 -41.22 -26.12 9.90
CA LYS A 430 -42.24 -27.10 10.29
C LYS A 430 -41.87 -27.91 11.52
N CYS A 431 -40.59 -28.23 11.71
CA CYS A 431 -40.10 -29.06 12.80
C CYS A 431 -39.54 -28.23 13.97
N GLY A 432 -39.11 -26.99 13.72
CA GLY A 432 -38.37 -26.18 14.69
C GLY A 432 -37.01 -26.78 15.04
N HIS A 433 -36.25 -26.09 15.91
CA HIS A 433 -34.94 -26.56 16.36
C HIS A 433 -34.99 -27.92 17.07
N ASP A 434 -36.00 -28.11 17.93
CA ASP A 434 -36.20 -29.35 18.69
C ASP A 434 -36.56 -30.52 17.75
N GLY A 435 -37.46 -30.31 16.79
CA GLY A 435 -37.82 -31.35 15.83
C GLY A 435 -36.65 -31.75 14.93
N LEU A 436 -35.84 -30.78 14.49
CA LEU A 436 -34.60 -31.05 13.74
C LEU A 436 -33.61 -31.90 14.56
N ASN A 437 -33.49 -31.67 15.87
CA ASN A 437 -32.66 -32.50 16.74
C ASN A 437 -33.24 -33.91 16.89
N LYS A 438 -34.55 -34.02 17.15
CA LYS A 438 -35.27 -35.29 17.33
C LYS A 438 -35.26 -36.19 16.10
N MET A 439 -35.10 -35.63 14.90
CA MET A 439 -34.91 -36.41 13.67
C MET A 439 -33.71 -37.38 13.76
N LEU A 440 -32.76 -37.12 14.66
CA LEU A 440 -31.56 -37.92 14.85
C LEU A 440 -31.62 -38.83 16.10
N ASP A 441 -32.72 -38.84 16.87
CA ASP A 441 -32.80 -39.63 18.11
C ASP A 441 -32.68 -41.15 17.88
N GLY A 442 -33.08 -41.62 16.69
CA GLY A 442 -32.94 -43.02 16.28
C GLY A 442 -31.56 -43.41 15.74
N PHE A 443 -30.60 -42.48 15.70
CA PHE A 443 -29.28 -42.68 15.12
C PHE A 443 -28.18 -42.40 16.14
N GLU A 444 -27.12 -43.20 16.13
CA GLU A 444 -25.92 -42.92 16.94
C GLU A 444 -25.10 -41.76 16.34
N ASP A 445 -25.13 -41.62 15.02
CA ASP A 445 -24.42 -40.56 14.30
C ASP A 445 -25.21 -39.25 14.33
N ARG A 446 -24.62 -38.23 14.96
CA ARG A 446 -25.13 -36.85 14.95
C ARG A 446 -24.25 -35.91 14.13
N SER A 447 -23.28 -36.43 13.40
CA SER A 447 -22.43 -35.63 12.54
C SER A 447 -23.24 -35.01 11.40
N ALA A 448 -22.87 -33.78 11.06
CA ALA A 448 -23.53 -32.98 10.05
C ALA A 448 -22.53 -32.05 9.39
N TYR A 449 -22.89 -31.49 8.25
CA TYR A 449 -22.15 -30.41 7.65
C TYR A 449 -23.08 -29.32 7.15
N ALA A 450 -22.61 -28.10 7.24
CA ALA A 450 -23.24 -26.95 6.62
C ALA A 450 -22.49 -26.59 5.34
N GLN A 451 -23.22 -26.23 4.29
CA GLN A 451 -22.64 -25.88 3.00
C GLN A 451 -23.36 -24.67 2.42
N THR A 452 -22.61 -23.67 1.98
CA THR A 452 -23.10 -22.53 1.21
C THR A 452 -22.44 -22.55 -0.15
N VAL A 453 -23.25 -22.47 -1.20
CA VAL A 453 -22.78 -22.25 -2.57
C VAL A 453 -23.19 -20.85 -2.98
N VAL A 454 -22.20 -20.00 -3.26
CA VAL A 454 -22.41 -18.73 -3.96
C VAL A 454 -22.28 -19.00 -5.46
N ALA A 455 -23.24 -18.54 -6.26
CA ALA A 455 -23.20 -18.61 -7.71
C ALA A 455 -23.27 -17.19 -8.29
N PHE A 456 -22.34 -16.87 -9.18
CA PHE A 456 -22.16 -15.53 -9.76
C PHE A 456 -22.05 -15.60 -11.29
N THR A 457 -22.61 -14.60 -11.96
CA THR A 457 -22.47 -14.40 -13.39
C THR A 457 -22.50 -12.92 -13.76
N MET A 458 -21.90 -12.57 -14.90
CA MET A 458 -21.92 -11.21 -15.43
C MET A 458 -23.23 -10.83 -16.13
N GLY A 459 -24.07 -11.81 -16.46
CA GLY A 459 -25.36 -11.57 -17.08
C GLY A 459 -25.89 -12.78 -17.83
N VAL A 460 -26.99 -12.58 -18.56
CA VAL A 460 -27.63 -13.65 -19.34
C VAL A 460 -26.71 -14.12 -20.45
N GLY A 461 -26.41 -15.43 -20.48
CA GLY A 461 -25.56 -16.06 -21.50
C GLY A 461 -24.08 -16.13 -21.15
N GLU A 462 -23.66 -15.52 -20.04
CA GLU A 462 -22.28 -15.55 -19.55
C GLU A 462 -22.02 -16.80 -18.69
N GLU A 463 -20.74 -17.12 -18.48
CA GLU A 463 -20.34 -18.22 -17.59
C GLU A 463 -20.83 -17.99 -16.15
N ILE A 464 -21.17 -19.08 -15.46
CA ILE A 464 -21.58 -19.06 -14.07
C ILE A 464 -20.49 -19.68 -13.22
N HIS A 465 -19.91 -18.89 -12.34
CA HIS A 465 -18.88 -19.32 -11.40
C HIS A 465 -19.51 -19.65 -10.06
N THR A 466 -19.08 -20.76 -9.45
CA THR A 466 -19.61 -21.23 -8.16
C THR A 466 -18.52 -21.34 -7.11
N PHE A 467 -18.82 -20.90 -5.89
CA PHE A 467 -17.91 -20.87 -4.76
C PHE A 467 -18.49 -21.68 -3.61
N ASP A 468 -17.94 -22.87 -3.41
CA ASP A 468 -18.39 -23.77 -2.37
C ASP A 468 -17.69 -23.51 -1.03
N GLY A 469 -18.45 -23.32 0.03
CA GLY A 469 -17.93 -23.27 1.40
C GLY A 469 -18.63 -24.30 2.26
N ARG A 470 -17.85 -25.13 2.94
CA ARG A 470 -18.34 -26.22 3.82
C ARG A 470 -17.72 -26.11 5.21
N THR A 471 -18.52 -26.43 6.22
CA THR A 471 -18.06 -26.63 7.61
C THR A 471 -18.67 -27.90 8.17
N ASP A 472 -17.82 -28.80 8.65
CA ASP A 472 -18.22 -30.03 9.33
C ASP A 472 -18.45 -29.78 10.83
N GLY A 473 -19.40 -30.52 11.40
CA GLY A 473 -19.84 -30.36 12.78
C GLY A 473 -20.78 -31.47 13.21
N LYS A 474 -21.64 -31.16 14.17
CA LYS A 474 -22.68 -32.06 14.66
C LYS A 474 -23.92 -31.30 15.10
N ILE A 475 -25.04 -32.02 15.14
CA ILE A 475 -26.31 -31.50 15.63
C ILE A 475 -26.43 -31.71 17.13
N VAL A 476 -26.67 -30.61 17.84
CA VAL A 476 -26.80 -30.56 19.30
C VAL A 476 -28.14 -29.95 19.70
N ALA A 477 -28.51 -30.09 20.97
CA ALA A 477 -29.68 -29.40 21.50
C ALA A 477 -29.49 -27.88 21.36
N ALA A 478 -30.57 -27.15 21.12
CA ALA A 478 -30.49 -25.71 20.84
C ALA A 478 -29.84 -24.95 22.00
N ARG A 479 -28.78 -24.18 21.71
CA ARG A 479 -28.12 -23.25 22.65
C ARG A 479 -27.88 -21.90 21.98
N GLY A 480 -27.87 -20.83 22.78
CA GLY A 480 -27.73 -19.44 22.30
C GLY A 480 -29.03 -18.81 21.81
N PRO A 481 -28.98 -17.61 21.20
CA PRO A 481 -30.13 -16.91 20.65
C PRO A 481 -30.82 -17.68 19.50
N LEU A 482 -32.15 -17.78 19.54
CA LEU A 482 -32.94 -18.55 18.57
C LEU A 482 -33.39 -17.75 17.34
N ASP A 483 -32.82 -16.58 17.12
CA ASP A 483 -33.33 -15.57 16.21
C ASP A 483 -32.77 -15.69 14.78
N PHE A 484 -31.85 -16.62 14.51
CA PHE A 484 -31.25 -16.80 13.20
C PHE A 484 -31.10 -18.26 12.77
N GLY A 485 -32.00 -18.70 11.88
CA GLY A 485 -31.88 -19.98 11.19
C GLY A 485 -31.72 -21.17 12.13
N TRP A 486 -30.83 -22.08 11.76
CA TRP A 486 -30.52 -23.30 12.51
C TRP A 486 -29.20 -23.19 13.31
N ASP A 487 -28.61 -21.99 13.39
CA ASP A 487 -27.39 -21.74 14.16
C ASP A 487 -27.41 -22.29 15.60
N PRO A 488 -28.54 -22.26 16.34
CA PRO A 488 -28.58 -22.77 17.71
C PRO A 488 -28.34 -24.27 17.85
N ILE A 489 -28.52 -25.05 16.79
CA ILE A 489 -28.44 -26.52 16.84
C ILE A 489 -27.20 -27.08 16.14
N PHE A 490 -26.37 -26.24 15.52
CA PHE A 490 -25.17 -26.68 14.83
C PHE A 490 -23.92 -26.28 15.61
N GLU A 491 -23.18 -27.29 16.05
CA GLU A 491 -21.87 -27.15 16.70
C GLU A 491 -20.77 -27.51 15.69
N PRO A 492 -20.07 -26.52 15.08
CA PRO A 492 -18.95 -26.80 14.17
C PRO A 492 -17.79 -27.45 14.93
N ASN A 493 -17.06 -28.34 14.27
CA ASN A 493 -15.89 -29.01 14.88
C ASN A 493 -14.83 -28.01 15.35
N GLU A 494 -14.68 -26.89 14.63
CA GLU A 494 -13.72 -25.82 14.91
C GLU A 494 -14.26 -24.76 15.91
N GLY A 495 -15.50 -24.90 16.39
CA GLY A 495 -16.16 -23.90 17.25
C GLY A 495 -15.85 -23.98 18.73
N GLY A 496 -14.91 -24.84 19.14
CA GLY A 496 -14.55 -24.99 20.57
C GLY A 496 -15.72 -25.45 21.45
N GLY A 497 -16.64 -26.25 20.91
CA GLY A 497 -17.83 -26.75 21.62
C GLY A 497 -19.01 -25.77 21.71
N LYS A 498 -18.95 -24.63 21.01
CA LYS A 498 -20.04 -23.66 20.92
C LYS A 498 -20.89 -23.90 19.67
N THR A 499 -22.19 -23.64 19.75
CA THR A 499 -23.04 -23.54 18.54
C THR A 499 -22.76 -22.23 17.82
N TYR A 500 -23.11 -22.12 16.54
CA TYR A 500 -22.97 -20.84 15.82
C TYR A 500 -23.70 -19.68 16.51
N ALA A 501 -24.82 -19.96 17.19
CA ALA A 501 -25.56 -18.93 17.94
C ALA A 501 -24.82 -18.46 19.20
N GLU A 502 -23.93 -19.27 19.77
CA GLU A 502 -23.12 -18.92 20.95
C GLU A 502 -21.81 -18.18 20.59
N MET A 503 -21.50 -18.06 19.29
CA MET A 503 -20.29 -17.40 18.79
C MET A 503 -20.51 -15.91 18.54
N THR A 504 -19.43 -15.12 18.65
CA THR A 504 -19.43 -13.76 18.13
C THR A 504 -19.56 -13.79 16.60
N LYS A 505 -20.08 -12.71 16.00
CA LYS A 505 -20.18 -12.61 14.53
C LYS A 505 -18.81 -12.77 13.86
N GLU A 506 -17.77 -12.15 14.42
CA GLU A 506 -16.39 -12.22 13.90
C GLU A 506 -15.83 -13.64 13.92
N ASP A 507 -15.96 -14.35 15.05
CA ASP A 507 -15.43 -15.71 15.17
C ASP A 507 -16.21 -16.70 14.29
N LYS A 508 -17.53 -16.53 14.20
CA LYS A 508 -18.37 -17.34 13.30
C LYS A 508 -17.96 -17.13 11.84
N ASN A 509 -17.75 -15.90 11.41
CA ASN A 509 -17.41 -15.59 10.01
C ASN A 509 -16.09 -16.24 9.57
N LYS A 510 -15.11 -16.42 10.47
CA LYS A 510 -13.83 -17.08 10.17
C LYS A 510 -13.97 -18.57 9.84
N ILE A 511 -14.93 -19.27 10.46
CA ILE A 511 -15.02 -20.74 10.35
C ILE A 511 -16.28 -21.22 9.62
N SER A 512 -17.26 -20.35 9.40
CA SER A 512 -18.55 -20.74 8.83
C SER A 512 -18.45 -21.06 7.34
N HIS A 513 -19.30 -22.00 6.92
CA HIS A 513 -19.55 -22.37 5.53
C HIS A 513 -19.84 -21.14 4.64
N ARG A 514 -20.62 -20.18 5.12
CA ARG A 514 -20.86 -18.91 4.43
C ARG A 514 -19.57 -18.08 4.33
N GLY A 515 -18.86 -17.86 5.44
CA GLY A 515 -17.57 -17.15 5.45
C GLY A 515 -16.57 -17.72 4.45
N ARG A 516 -16.39 -19.05 4.45
CA ARG A 516 -15.51 -19.77 3.51
C ARG A 516 -15.92 -19.62 2.05
N SER A 517 -17.23 -19.70 1.77
CA SER A 517 -17.76 -19.53 0.41
C SER A 517 -17.53 -18.09 -0.09
N PHE A 518 -17.82 -17.10 0.75
CA PHE A 518 -17.63 -15.69 0.42
C PHE A 518 -16.17 -15.25 0.38
N GLU A 519 -15.27 -15.90 1.12
CA GLU A 519 -13.83 -15.67 0.98
C GLU A 519 -13.33 -16.11 -0.40
N LYS A 520 -13.76 -17.28 -0.87
CA LYS A 520 -13.47 -17.76 -2.24
C LYS A 520 -14.08 -16.83 -3.29
N PHE A 521 -15.33 -16.40 -3.09
CA PHE A 521 -15.98 -15.46 -3.99
C PHE A 521 -15.26 -14.11 -4.01
N ARG A 522 -14.85 -13.59 -2.85
CA ARG A 522 -14.06 -12.37 -2.73
C ARG A 522 -12.74 -12.49 -3.48
N ALA A 523 -12.01 -13.59 -3.29
CA ALA A 523 -10.77 -13.85 -4.00
C ALA A 523 -10.97 -13.91 -5.52
N PHE A 524 -12.09 -14.47 -5.99
CA PHE A 524 -12.45 -14.47 -7.41
C PHE A 524 -12.73 -13.05 -7.94
N LEU A 525 -13.54 -12.26 -7.23
CA LEU A 525 -13.84 -10.88 -7.62
C LEU A 525 -12.59 -10.00 -7.60
N SER A 526 -11.61 -10.26 -6.73
CA SER A 526 -10.34 -9.53 -6.72
C SER A 526 -9.44 -9.86 -7.94
N ASN A 527 -9.69 -10.98 -8.62
CA ASN A 527 -8.93 -11.42 -9.80
C ASN A 527 -9.66 -11.12 -11.13
N MET A 528 -10.78 -10.38 -11.09
CA MET A 528 -11.71 -10.13 -12.22
C MET A 528 -11.89 -8.63 -12.50
#